data_AF-A0A7C7T3T3-F1
#
_entry.id   AF-A0A7C7T3T3-F1
#
_cell.length_a   1.000
_cell.length_b   1.000
_cell.length_c   1.000
_cell.angle_alpha   90.00
_cell.angle_beta   90.00
_cell.angle_gamma   90.00
#
_symmetry.space_group_name_H-M   'P 1'
#
loop_
_entity.id
_entity.type
_entity.pdbx_description
1 polymer ?
#
loop_
_entity_poly.entity_id
_entity_poly.type
_entity_poly.pdbx_seq_one_letter_code
_entity_poly.pdbx_strand_id
1 'polypeptide(L)'
;MTWRPTIDIESDVHEVRAHPTRPDIVIAAAAIGLYISRDAGESWSVEREGLHTTYCSAVAFSGNDMLVSASMDHFADEGAVYRRSIDGNARWYRLVPDSRHGSVGLPIRVALPAVSKLSGRSFPNPVVPSAAQIVEAKA
;
A
#
# COMPACT_ATOMS: atom_id res chain seq x y z
N MET A 1 -20.90 -6.76 -21.11
CA MET A 1 -19.75 -6.66 -20.20
C MET A 1 -20.17 -7.23 -18.85
N THR A 2 -19.48 -8.24 -18.34
CA THR A 2 -19.79 -8.90 -17.07
C THR A 2 -18.64 -8.70 -16.10
N TRP A 3 -18.96 -8.54 -14.82
CA TRP A 3 -17.97 -8.47 -13.75
C TRP A 3 -17.72 -9.87 -13.18
N ARG A 4 -16.46 -10.16 -12.85
CA ARG A 4 -16.06 -11.42 -12.20
C ARG A 4 -15.08 -11.12 -11.06
N PRO A 5 -15.28 -11.67 -9.86
CA PRO A 5 -14.30 -11.54 -8.77
C PRO A 5 -13.00 -12.30 -9.13
N THR A 6 -11.86 -11.72 -8.78
CA THR A 6 -10.54 -12.35 -8.95
C THR A 6 -9.77 -12.55 -7.62
N ILE A 7 -10.26 -11.96 -6.53
CA ILE A 7 -9.81 -12.18 -5.16
C ILE A 7 -11.03 -12.61 -4.33
N ASP A 8 -10.85 -13.57 -3.43
CA ASP A 8 -11.89 -14.06 -2.53
C ASP A 8 -12.35 -12.97 -1.55
N ILE A 9 -13.65 -12.87 -1.29
CA ILE A 9 -14.24 -11.89 -0.38
C ILE A 9 -13.71 -12.02 1.06
N GLU A 10 -13.39 -13.24 1.49
CA GLU A 10 -12.83 -13.54 2.81
C GLU A 10 -11.39 -13.01 2.98
N SER A 11 -10.79 -12.49 1.90
CA SER A 11 -9.46 -11.88 1.98
C SER A 11 -9.45 -10.55 2.70
N ASP A 12 -10.60 -9.86 2.74
CA ASP A 12 -10.76 -8.51 3.29
C ASP A 12 -9.73 -7.52 2.70
N VAL A 13 -9.93 -7.15 1.43
CA VAL A 13 -9.03 -6.27 0.68
C VAL A 13 -9.24 -4.82 1.12
N HIS A 14 -8.18 -4.20 1.65
CA HIS A 14 -8.20 -2.83 2.15
C HIS A 14 -7.79 -1.80 1.10
N GLU A 15 -6.85 -2.15 0.21
CA GLU A 15 -6.34 -1.22 -0.80
C GLU A 15 -5.82 -1.98 -2.03
N VAL A 16 -6.02 -1.40 -3.22
CA VAL A 16 -5.48 -1.90 -4.50
C VAL A 16 -4.75 -0.77 -5.23
N ARG A 17 -3.58 -1.07 -5.81
CA ARG A 17 -2.75 -0.13 -6.57
C ARG A 17 -2.15 -0.81 -7.80
N ALA A 18 -2.35 -0.22 -8.98
CA ALA A 18 -1.61 -0.58 -10.19
C ALA A 18 -0.31 0.22 -10.29
N HIS A 19 0.76 -0.39 -10.79
CA HIS A 19 2.04 0.27 -10.93
C HIS A 19 1.97 1.37 -12.01
N PRO A 20 2.50 2.58 -11.75
CA PRO A 20 2.27 3.75 -12.61
C PRO A 20 2.86 3.63 -14.01
N THR A 21 3.92 2.84 -14.20
CA THR A 21 4.60 2.65 -15.50
C THR A 21 4.66 1.20 -15.99
N ARG A 22 4.05 0.26 -15.24
CA ARG A 22 4.04 -1.19 -15.54
C ARG A 22 2.65 -1.76 -15.20
N PRO A 23 1.62 -1.42 -15.98
CA PRO A 23 0.21 -1.64 -15.59
C PRO A 23 -0.16 -3.10 -15.35
N ASP A 24 0.61 -4.06 -15.87
CA ASP A 24 0.43 -5.50 -15.60
C ASP A 24 0.68 -5.84 -14.13
N ILE A 25 1.42 -5.00 -13.40
CA ILE A 25 1.72 -5.19 -11.98
C ILE A 25 0.68 -4.46 -11.14
N VAL A 26 -0.08 -5.23 -10.38
CA VAL A 26 -1.07 -4.72 -9.43
C VAL A 26 -0.79 -5.35 -8.07
N ILE A 27 -0.82 -4.54 -7.01
CA ILE A 27 -0.73 -5.02 -5.64
C ILE A 27 -1.99 -4.69 -4.87
N ALA A 28 -2.40 -5.59 -3.98
CA ALA A 28 -3.52 -5.38 -3.09
C ALA A 28 -3.18 -5.77 -1.64
N ALA A 29 -3.38 -4.83 -0.72
CA ALA A 29 -3.27 -5.06 0.71
C ALA A 29 -4.57 -5.68 1.23
N ALA A 30 -4.45 -6.75 2.00
CA ALA A 30 -5.59 -7.46 2.57
C ALA A 30 -5.31 -7.96 3.98
N ALA A 31 -6.35 -8.34 4.74
CA ALA A 31 -6.20 -8.86 6.10
C ALA A 31 -5.35 -10.14 6.17
N ILE A 32 -5.37 -10.93 5.09
CA ILE A 32 -4.69 -12.23 5.02
C ILE A 32 -3.39 -12.23 4.20
N GLY A 33 -2.87 -11.06 3.84
CA GLY A 33 -1.59 -10.92 3.15
C GLY A 33 -1.55 -9.84 2.08
N LEU A 34 -0.44 -9.80 1.35
CA LEU A 34 -0.27 -8.96 0.17
C LEU A 34 -0.51 -9.77 -1.10
N TYR A 35 -1.47 -9.35 -1.90
CA TYR A 35 -1.75 -9.91 -3.20
C TYR A 35 -0.92 -9.19 -4.27
N ILE A 36 -0.31 -9.93 -5.18
CA ILE A 36 0.47 -9.41 -6.31
C ILE A 36 0.00 -10.11 -7.59
N SER A 37 -0.48 -9.31 -8.53
CA SER A 37 -0.74 -9.70 -9.91
C SER A 37 0.38 -9.21 -10.82
N ARG A 38 0.67 -10.01 -11.86
CA ARG A 38 1.59 -9.66 -12.96
C ARG A 38 0.91 -9.75 -14.33
N ASP A 39 -0.42 -9.77 -14.33
CA ASP A 39 -1.30 -9.90 -15.49
C ASP A 39 -2.53 -8.98 -15.36
N ALA A 40 -2.31 -7.76 -14.86
CA ALA A 40 -3.32 -6.71 -14.75
C ALA A 40 -4.57 -7.08 -13.90
N GLY A 41 -4.40 -7.99 -12.93
CA GLY A 41 -5.44 -8.41 -11.99
C GLY A 41 -6.26 -9.63 -12.45
N GLU A 42 -5.83 -10.31 -13.51
CA GLU A 42 -6.45 -11.57 -13.96
C GLU A 42 -6.18 -12.72 -13.00
N SER A 43 -4.95 -12.80 -12.47
CA SER A 43 -4.55 -13.78 -11.45
C SER A 43 -3.65 -13.14 -10.38
N TRP A 44 -3.57 -13.79 -9.22
CA TRP A 44 -2.89 -13.25 -8.06
C TRP A 44 -2.04 -14.30 -7.34
N SER A 45 -0.85 -13.90 -6.95
CA SER A 45 -0.02 -14.58 -5.94
C SER A 45 -0.21 -13.89 -4.60
N VAL A 46 -0.14 -14.65 -3.50
CA VAL A 46 -0.30 -14.10 -2.14
C VAL A 46 0.98 -14.27 -1.36
N GLU A 47 1.54 -13.16 -0.88
CA GLU A 47 2.71 -13.14 -0.01
C GLU A 47 2.27 -12.95 1.45
N ARG A 48 2.66 -13.91 2.32
CA ARG A 48 2.36 -13.91 3.76
C ARG A 48 3.63 -13.99 4.63
N GLU A 49 4.76 -14.30 4.02
CA GLU A 49 6.01 -14.54 4.72
C GLU A 49 6.91 -13.29 4.71
N GLY A 50 7.81 -13.19 5.69
CA GLY A 50 8.78 -12.09 5.81
C GLY A 50 8.22 -10.80 6.42
N LEU A 51 6.90 -10.71 6.60
CA LEU A 51 6.24 -9.72 7.44
C LEU A 51 6.02 -10.30 8.85
N HIS A 52 6.01 -9.45 9.87
CA HIS A 52 5.68 -9.87 11.24
C HIS A 52 4.21 -10.27 11.46
N THR A 53 3.34 -9.96 10.51
CA THR A 53 1.89 -10.17 10.52
C THR A 53 1.40 -10.22 9.08
N THR A 54 0.25 -10.87 8.84
CA THR A 54 -0.37 -10.94 7.51
C THR A 54 -1.27 -9.75 7.20
N TYR A 55 -1.76 -9.04 8.21
CA TYR A 55 -2.74 -7.98 8.02
C TYR A 55 -2.08 -6.74 7.42
N CYS A 56 -2.27 -6.56 6.11
CA CYS A 56 -1.72 -5.47 5.33
C CYS A 56 -2.81 -4.39 5.13
N SER A 57 -2.55 -3.17 5.57
CA SER A 57 -3.54 -2.08 5.57
C SER A 57 -3.36 -1.07 4.45
N ALA A 58 -2.13 -0.89 3.95
CA ALA A 58 -1.85 0.05 2.87
C ALA A 58 -0.67 -0.38 2.01
N VAL A 59 -0.67 0.06 0.75
CA VAL A 59 0.33 -0.24 -0.28
C VAL A 59 0.70 0.99 -1.10
N ALA A 60 1.98 1.11 -1.46
CA ALA A 60 2.45 2.15 -2.37
C ALA A 60 3.62 1.67 -3.24
N PHE A 61 3.77 2.29 -4.41
CA PHE A 61 4.94 2.10 -5.27
C PHE A 61 5.91 3.28 -5.13
N SER A 62 7.21 3.00 -5.09
CA SER A 62 8.28 3.99 -5.15
C SER A 62 9.36 3.49 -6.11
N GLY A 63 9.32 3.95 -7.36
CA GLY A 63 10.19 3.43 -8.41
C GLY A 63 10.02 1.92 -8.59
N ASN A 64 11.08 1.14 -8.37
CA ASN A 64 11.03 -0.32 -8.43
C ASN A 64 10.70 -1.01 -7.09
N ASP A 65 10.39 -0.24 -6.05
CA ASP A 65 10.06 -0.77 -4.74
C ASP A 65 8.55 -0.70 -4.48
N MET A 66 8.07 -1.69 -3.74
CA MET A 66 6.76 -1.67 -3.08
C MET A 66 6.96 -1.39 -1.59
N LEU A 67 6.08 -0.56 -1.06
CA LEU A 67 5.95 -0.26 0.35
C LEU A 67 4.63 -0.85 0.85
N VAL A 68 4.67 -1.50 2.02
CA VAL A 68 3.50 -2.14 2.63
C VAL A 68 3.43 -1.77 4.10
N SER A 69 2.28 -1.29 4.54
CA SER A 69 1.96 -1.14 5.96
C SER A 69 1.29 -2.41 6.47
N ALA A 70 1.80 -2.98 7.56
CA ALA A 70 1.23 -4.17 8.20
C ALA A 70 1.13 -3.98 9.71
N SER A 71 0.08 -4.52 10.33
CA SER A 71 -0.19 -4.44 11.78
C SER A 71 -0.80 -5.75 12.29
N MET A 72 -0.75 -6.06 13.58
CA MET A 72 -1.36 -7.32 14.09
C MET A 72 -2.88 -7.36 13.88
N ASP A 73 -3.54 -6.22 14.01
CA ASP A 73 -4.95 -6.02 13.70
C ASP A 73 -5.21 -4.53 13.39
N HIS A 74 -6.48 -4.13 13.29
CA HIS A 74 -6.92 -2.77 12.98
C HIS A 74 -6.64 -1.74 14.10
N PHE A 75 -6.45 -2.21 15.35
CA PHE A 75 -6.23 -1.40 16.55
C PHE A 75 -4.88 -1.68 17.23
N ALA A 76 -4.00 -2.44 16.58
CA ALA A 76 -2.78 -2.93 17.19
C ALA A 76 -1.79 -1.80 17.46
N ASP A 77 -1.17 -1.87 18.64
CA ASP A 77 -0.03 -1.02 19.01
C ASP A 77 1.26 -1.41 18.24
N GLU A 78 1.23 -2.56 17.56
CA GLU A 78 2.34 -3.09 16.78
C GLU A 78 2.03 -3.04 15.28
N GLY A 79 2.61 -2.04 14.62
CA GLY A 79 2.62 -1.90 13.18
C GLY A 79 4.01 -1.60 12.64
N ALA A 80 4.20 -1.83 11.35
CA ALA A 80 5.43 -1.47 10.65
C ALA A 80 5.21 -1.25 9.16
N VAL A 81 6.08 -0.43 8.58
CA VAL A 81 6.20 -0.30 7.12
C VAL A 81 7.33 -1.21 6.65
N TYR A 82 7.09 -1.92 5.58
CA TYR A 82 8.04 -2.80 4.92
C TYR A 82 8.32 -2.31 3.52
N ARG A 83 9.55 -2.55 3.05
CA ARG A 83 9.97 -2.28 1.67
C ARG A 83 10.51 -3.55 1.03
N ARG A 84 10.18 -3.75 -0.24
CA ARG A 84 10.72 -4.83 -1.08
C ARG A 84 10.80 -4.38 -2.54
N SER A 85 11.78 -4.88 -3.27
CA SER A 85 11.81 -4.70 -4.73
C SER A 85 10.73 -5.53 -5.40
N ILE A 86 10.12 -5.00 -6.46
CA ILE A 86 9.08 -5.65 -7.25
C ILE A 86 9.63 -6.82 -8.09
N ASP A 87 10.83 -6.66 -8.63
CA ASP A 87 11.46 -7.63 -9.54
C ASP A 87 12.29 -8.68 -8.80
N GLY A 88 12.69 -8.38 -7.57
CA GLY A 88 13.51 -9.27 -6.76
C GLY A 88 12.70 -10.35 -6.07
N ASN A 89 13.30 -11.51 -5.84
CA ASN A 89 12.90 -12.45 -4.78
C ASN A 89 13.38 -11.98 -3.39
N ALA A 90 13.69 -10.69 -3.26
CA ALA A 90 14.30 -10.11 -2.07
C ALA A 90 13.38 -10.23 -0.86
N ARG A 91 13.98 -10.37 0.32
CA ARG A 91 13.28 -10.36 1.61
C ARG A 91 12.64 -9.00 1.86
N TRP A 92 11.57 -8.99 2.64
CA TRP A 92 11.00 -7.76 3.18
C TRP A 92 11.97 -7.10 4.16
N TYR A 93 12.16 -5.78 4.03
CA TYR A 93 12.93 -4.98 4.97
C TYR A 93 11.97 -4.14 5.79
N ARG A 94 11.92 -4.40 7.11
CA ARG A 94 11.19 -3.55 8.05
C ARG A 94 11.87 -2.19 8.12
N LEU A 95 11.15 -1.13 7.79
CA LEU A 95 11.60 0.24 7.99
C LEU A 95 11.41 0.57 9.47
N VAL A 96 12.51 0.65 10.21
CA VAL A 96 12.52 1.13 11.60
C VAL A 96 12.79 2.64 11.55
N PRO A 97 11.98 3.48 12.22
CA PRO A 97 12.32 4.89 12.39
C PRO A 97 13.69 4.99 13.05
N ASP A 98 14.64 5.71 12.45
CA ASP A 98 15.97 5.89 13.02
C ASP A 98 15.82 6.46 14.43
N SER A 99 16.24 5.68 15.44
CA SER A 99 16.06 6.00 16.85
C SER A 99 17.00 7.10 17.35
N ARG A 100 17.81 7.69 16.46
CA ARG A 100 18.81 8.72 16.81
C ARG A 100 18.22 10.04 17.30
N HIS A 101 16.90 10.24 17.19
CA HIS A 101 16.21 11.41 17.73
C HIS A 101 15.02 11.02 18.60
N GLY A 102 15.28 10.29 19.69
CA GLY A 102 14.51 10.26 20.95
C GLY A 102 13.00 10.59 20.93
N SER A 103 12.24 10.04 19.99
CA SER A 103 10.82 10.30 19.86
C SER A 103 10.07 9.00 20.16
N VAL A 104 9.37 9.01 21.30
CA VAL A 104 8.42 7.98 21.72
C VAL A 104 7.49 7.64 20.55
N GLY A 105 7.25 6.35 20.33
CA GLY A 105 6.50 5.80 19.19
C GLY A 105 5.24 6.59 18.89
N LEU A 106 5.29 7.36 17.79
CA LEU A 106 4.09 7.91 17.18
C LEU A 106 3.66 6.95 16.06
N PRO A 107 2.36 6.61 15.97
CA PRO A 107 1.87 5.77 14.89
C PRO A 107 2.15 6.45 13.54
N ILE A 108 2.67 5.67 12.59
CA ILE A 108 2.88 6.11 11.21
C ILE A 108 1.50 6.43 10.62
N ARG A 109 1.20 7.73 10.45
CA ARG A 109 -0.02 8.19 9.78
C ARG A 109 0.21 8.18 8.27
N VAL A 110 -0.32 7.17 7.58
CA VAL A 110 -0.47 7.22 6.12
C VAL A 110 -1.55 8.24 5.79
N ALA A 111 -1.18 9.39 5.24
CA ALA A 111 -2.14 10.35 4.71
C ALA A 111 -2.66 9.83 3.36
N LEU A 112 -3.84 9.21 3.36
CA LEU A 112 -4.56 8.94 2.12
C LEU A 112 -4.99 10.28 1.49
N PRO A 113 -4.81 10.50 0.18
CA PRO A 113 -5.45 11.63 -0.46
C PRO A 113 -6.97 11.49 -0.30
N ALA A 114 -7.61 12.57 0.14
CA ALA A 114 -9.05 12.59 0.34
C ALA A 114 -9.77 12.22 -0.97
N VAL A 115 -10.55 11.14 -0.95
CA VAL A 115 -11.53 10.87 -2.01
C VAL A 115 -12.61 11.94 -1.88
N SER A 116 -12.62 12.93 -2.77
CA SER A 116 -13.72 13.90 -2.82
C SER A 116 -15.01 13.15 -3.15
N LYS A 117 -15.97 13.11 -2.21
CA LYS A 117 -17.35 12.71 -2.51
C LYS A 117 -17.86 13.57 -3.67
N LEU A 118 -18.17 12.95 -4.79
CA LEU A 118 -18.92 13.58 -5.87
C LEU A 118 -20.38 13.72 -5.42
N SER A 119 -20.70 14.79 -4.68
CA SER A 119 -22.07 15.31 -4.63
C SER A 119 -22.17 16.39 -5.70
N GLY A 120 -23.03 16.15 -6.69
CA GLY A 120 -23.14 16.96 -7.91
C GLY A 120 -23.30 18.46 -7.64
N ARG A 121 -22.37 19.23 -8.20
CA ARG A 121 -22.52 20.61 -8.71
C ARG A 121 -21.22 20.94 -9.46
N SER A 122 -21.32 21.27 -10.75
CA SER A 122 -20.18 21.61 -11.60
C SER A 122 -19.64 22.99 -11.26
N PHE A 123 -18.32 23.13 -11.10
CA PHE A 123 -17.56 24.38 -11.29
C PHE A 123 -16.08 24.04 -11.60
N PRO A 124 -15.31 24.96 -12.21
CA PRO A 124 -14.34 24.65 -13.26
C PRO A 124 -13.00 24.10 -12.74
N ASN A 125 -12.31 23.38 -13.63
CA ASN A 125 -11.01 22.73 -13.41
C ASN A 125 -10.01 23.60 -12.64
N PRO A 126 -9.52 23.16 -11.47
CA PRO A 126 -8.19 23.51 -11.04
C PRO A 126 -7.19 22.51 -11.66
N VAL A 127 -6.15 23.06 -12.30
CA VAL A 127 -4.97 22.31 -12.72
C VAL A 127 -4.36 21.65 -11.49
N VAL A 128 -4.43 20.32 -11.41
CA VAL A 128 -3.80 19.55 -10.33
C VAL A 128 -2.34 19.28 -10.72
N PRO A 129 -1.33 19.71 -9.95
CA PRO A 129 0.05 19.30 -10.22
C PRO A 129 0.20 17.80 -9.90
N SER A 130 0.66 17.01 -10.87
CA SER A 130 0.98 15.61 -10.68
C SER A 130 2.30 15.48 -9.91
N ALA A 131 2.22 15.09 -8.64
CA ALA A 131 3.18 14.24 -7.93
C ALA A 131 2.87 14.29 -6.42
N ALA A 132 2.39 13.18 -5.86
CA ALA A 132 2.46 12.99 -4.41
C ALA A 132 3.92 12.68 -4.06
N GLN A 133 4.64 13.64 -3.47
CA GLN A 133 5.94 13.39 -2.86
C GLN A 133 5.74 12.79 -1.47
N ILE A 134 6.50 11.73 -1.17
CA ILE A 134 6.84 11.37 0.21
C ILE A 134 7.74 12.51 0.70
N VAL A 135 7.25 13.34 1.62
CA VAL A 135 8.07 14.39 2.24
C VAL A 135 8.89 13.74 3.35
N GLU A 136 10.17 13.51 3.10
CA GLU A 136 11.14 13.28 4.17
C GLU A 136 11.25 14.58 4.98
N ALA A 137 10.90 14.53 6.27
CA ALA A 137 11.25 15.60 7.19
C ALA A 137 12.78 15.56 7.41
N LYS A 138 13.51 16.44 6.73
CA LYS A 138 14.90 16.74 7.10
C LYS A 138 14.91 17.55 8.40
N ALA A 139 15.58 17.03 9.42
CA ALA A 139 16.29 17.79 10.43
C ALA A 139 17.66 17.12 10.63
#